data_AF-A0A1L3ZB63-F1
#
_entry.id   AF-A0A1L3ZB63-F1
#
_cell.length_a   1.000
_cell.length_b   1.000
_cell.length_c   1.000
_cell.angle_alpha   90.00
_cell.angle_beta   90.00
_cell.angle_gamma   90.00
#
_symmetry.space_group_name_H-M   'P 1'
#
loop_
_entity.id
_entity.type
_entity.pdbx_description
1 polymer ?
#
loop_
_entity_poly.entity_id
_entity_poly.type
_entity_poly.pdbx_seq_one_letter_code
_entity_poly.pdbx_strand_id
1 'polypeptide(L)'
;MAMAATAAIGDNSKDLTENEEKALFFFHVRKDMASKAKLKEIQAQIKADRKLAQADSIALSRIDFAEKALDADDKTTITQKVNDQLKIMEWLNIIQAYNNDLFANRAPKEEKIEGQGEIAGLAAAERVSNYAAASADDKAWLRGYDRGQAIMRDNLEKAMMKKRAKSSKEEPPASGSNPFPKAAE
;
A
#
# COMPACT_ATOMS: atom_id res chain seq x y z
N MET A 1 -25.57 35.55 -4.82
CA MET A 1 -25.58 34.26 -4.10
C MET A 1 -26.48 33.31 -4.85
N ALA A 2 -25.89 32.39 -5.63
CA ALA A 2 -26.65 31.35 -6.34
C ALA A 2 -26.66 30.09 -5.46
N MET A 3 -27.82 29.75 -4.90
CA MET A 3 -28.07 28.48 -4.24
C MET A 3 -28.17 27.39 -5.33
N ALA A 4 -27.30 26.40 -5.27
CA ALA A 4 -27.36 25.24 -6.14
C ALA A 4 -28.61 24.40 -5.79
N ALA A 5 -29.51 24.23 -6.77
CA ALA A 5 -30.63 23.33 -6.65
C ALA A 5 -30.13 21.89 -6.73
N THR A 6 -30.22 21.16 -5.63
CA THR A 6 -30.13 19.70 -5.60
C THR A 6 -31.32 19.15 -6.39
N ALA A 7 -31.04 18.43 -7.48
CA ALA A 7 -32.07 17.77 -8.27
C ALA A 7 -32.84 16.76 -7.39
N ALA A 8 -34.14 16.99 -7.21
CA ALA A 8 -35.03 16.01 -6.59
C ALA A 8 -35.11 14.78 -7.51
N ILE A 9 -34.80 13.60 -6.95
CA ILE A 9 -34.98 12.32 -7.64
C ILE A 9 -36.48 12.20 -7.95
N GLY A 10 -36.84 12.18 -9.23
CA GLY A 10 -38.23 12.05 -9.68
C GLY A 10 -38.83 10.72 -9.22
N ASP A 11 -39.99 10.82 -8.57
CA ASP A 11 -40.72 9.74 -7.87
C ASP A 11 -41.47 8.81 -8.86
N ASN A 12 -40.80 8.33 -9.92
CA ASN A 12 -41.39 7.44 -10.94
C ASN A 12 -41.47 5.96 -10.49
N SER A 13 -41.10 5.65 -9.24
CA SER A 13 -41.07 4.27 -8.73
C SER A 13 -42.43 3.73 -8.31
N LYS A 14 -43.50 4.55 -8.32
CA LYS A 14 -44.84 4.14 -7.87
C LYS A 14 -45.71 3.50 -8.95
N ASP A 15 -45.25 3.52 -10.21
CA ASP A 15 -45.99 2.98 -11.37
C ASP A 15 -45.43 1.63 -11.87
N LEU A 16 -44.47 1.03 -11.15
CA LEU A 16 -43.91 -0.27 -11.54
C LEU A 16 -44.89 -1.39 -11.19
N THR A 17 -45.18 -2.24 -12.17
CA THR A 17 -45.80 -3.54 -11.91
C THR A 17 -44.86 -4.43 -11.09
N GLU A 18 -45.40 -5.44 -10.40
CA GLU A 18 -44.62 -6.39 -9.60
C GLU A 18 -43.48 -7.04 -10.42
N ASN A 19 -43.74 -7.32 -11.70
CA ASN A 19 -42.74 -7.88 -12.60
C ASN A 19 -41.62 -6.88 -12.96
N GLU A 20 -41.93 -5.59 -13.09
CA GLU A 20 -40.95 -4.54 -13.37
C GLU A 20 -40.08 -4.24 -12.14
N GLU A 21 -40.67 -4.21 -10.94
CA GLU A 21 -39.93 -4.09 -9.69
C GLU A 21 -38.97 -5.27 -9.50
N LYS A 22 -39.45 -6.50 -9.76
CA LYS A 22 -38.62 -7.70 -9.73
C LYS A 22 -37.48 -7.64 -10.75
N ALA A 23 -37.74 -7.18 -11.98
CA ALA A 23 -36.71 -7.02 -12.99
C ALA A 23 -35.64 -6.01 -12.59
N LEU A 24 -36.05 -4.85 -12.04
CA LEU A 24 -35.15 -3.82 -11.53
C LEU A 24 -34.30 -4.33 -10.36
N PHE A 25 -34.92 -5.02 -9.39
CA PHE A 25 -34.21 -5.66 -8.28
C PHE A 25 -33.14 -6.62 -8.78
N PHE A 26 -33.49 -7.56 -9.68
CA PHE A 26 -32.52 -8.51 -10.21
C PHE A 26 -31.46 -7.89 -11.12
N PHE A 27 -31.74 -6.77 -11.78
CA PHE A 27 -30.72 -5.98 -12.48
C PHE A 27 -29.67 -5.45 -11.48
N HIS A 28 -30.09 -4.88 -10.35
CA HIS A 28 -29.17 -4.44 -9.31
C HIS A 28 -28.41 -5.61 -8.67
N VAL A 29 -29.09 -6.74 -8.39
CA VAL A 29 -28.43 -7.97 -7.89
C VAL A 29 -27.35 -8.44 -8.85
N ARG A 30 -27.61 -8.48 -10.16
CA ARG A 30 -26.60 -8.87 -11.16
C ARG A 30 -25.40 -7.92 -11.17
N LYS A 31 -25.63 -6.60 -11.05
CA LYS A 31 -24.55 -5.60 -10.96
C LYS A 31 -23.71 -5.80 -9.69
N ASP A 32 -24.35 -6.06 -8.56
CA ASP A 32 -23.65 -6.34 -7.30
C ASP A 32 -22.86 -7.65 -7.38
N MET A 33 -23.45 -8.72 -7.91
CA MET A 33 -22.76 -10.00 -8.13
C MET A 33 -21.55 -9.85 -9.05
N ALA A 34 -21.67 -9.08 -10.14
CA ALA A 34 -20.55 -8.80 -11.04
C ALA A 34 -19.43 -8.03 -10.33
N SER A 35 -19.78 -7.07 -9.47
CA SER A 35 -18.80 -6.30 -8.68
C SER A 35 -18.10 -7.20 -7.64
N LYS A 36 -18.85 -8.09 -6.98
CA LYS A 36 -18.31 -9.09 -6.05
C LYS A 36 -17.39 -10.09 -6.74
N ALA A 37 -17.69 -10.49 -7.97
CA ALA A 37 -16.81 -11.35 -8.76
C ALA A 37 -15.45 -10.68 -9.01
N LYS A 38 -15.45 -9.40 -9.45
CA LYS A 38 -14.22 -8.61 -9.62
C LYS A 38 -13.46 -8.45 -8.31
N LEU A 39 -14.18 -8.18 -7.21
CA LEU A 39 -13.57 -8.06 -5.88
C LEU A 39 -12.90 -9.37 -5.45
N LYS A 40 -13.50 -10.52 -5.74
CA LYS A 40 -12.90 -11.83 -5.47
C LYS A 40 -11.60 -12.04 -6.25
N GLU A 41 -11.57 -11.65 -7.53
CA GLU A 41 -10.36 -11.71 -8.36
C GLU A 41 -9.26 -10.80 -7.80
N ILE A 42 -9.60 -9.55 -7.48
CA ILE A 42 -8.67 -8.58 -6.87
C ILE A 42 -8.14 -9.10 -5.52
N GLN A 43 -9.00 -9.67 -4.67
CA GLN A 43 -8.58 -10.25 -3.40
C GLN A 43 -7.66 -11.47 -3.58
N ALA A 44 -7.89 -12.29 -4.60
CA ALA A 44 -7.00 -13.41 -4.92
C ALA A 44 -5.62 -12.89 -5.36
N GLN A 45 -5.59 -11.83 -6.18
CA GLN A 45 -4.37 -11.16 -6.61
C GLN A 45 -3.60 -10.56 -5.43
N ILE A 46 -4.27 -9.78 -4.57
CA ILE A 46 -3.67 -9.22 -3.33
C ILE A 46 -3.06 -10.33 -2.48
N LYS A 47 -3.75 -11.47 -2.32
CA LYS A 47 -3.22 -12.62 -1.58
C LYS A 47 -1.99 -13.23 -2.25
N ALA A 48 -1.97 -13.31 -3.58
CA ALA A 48 -0.83 -13.82 -4.33
C ALA A 48 0.40 -12.89 -4.18
N ASP A 49 0.20 -11.58 -4.34
CA ASP A 49 1.27 -10.58 -4.20
C ASP A 49 1.83 -10.54 -2.78
N ARG A 50 0.97 -10.67 -1.77
CA ARG A 50 1.39 -10.79 -0.36
C ARG A 50 2.22 -12.05 -0.11
N LYS A 51 1.89 -13.18 -0.74
CA LYS A 51 2.73 -14.40 -0.65
C LYS A 51 4.09 -14.19 -1.32
N LEU A 52 4.15 -13.48 -2.44
CA LEU A 52 5.43 -13.14 -3.09
C LEU A 52 6.29 -12.28 -2.17
N ALA A 53 5.72 -11.26 -1.54
CA ALA A 53 6.43 -10.41 -0.58
C ALA A 53 6.94 -11.21 0.63
N GLN A 54 6.14 -12.14 1.17
CA GLN A 54 6.58 -13.02 2.24
C GLN A 54 7.73 -13.94 1.81
N ALA A 55 7.71 -14.45 0.58
CA ALA A 55 8.82 -15.22 0.02
C ALA A 55 10.11 -14.37 -0.10
N ASP A 56 9.98 -13.06 -0.22
CA ASP A 56 11.08 -12.09 -0.15
C ASP A 56 11.45 -11.67 1.28
N SER A 57 10.96 -12.39 2.29
CA SER A 57 11.16 -12.11 3.71
C SER A 57 10.67 -10.72 4.15
N ILE A 58 9.69 -10.16 3.42
CA ILE A 58 9.03 -8.92 3.78
C ILE A 58 7.81 -9.27 4.66
N ALA A 59 7.83 -8.78 5.90
CA ALA A 59 6.71 -8.96 6.82
C ALA A 59 5.48 -8.18 6.32
N LEU A 60 4.31 -8.84 6.27
CA LEU A 60 3.06 -8.22 5.81
C LEU A 60 2.67 -7.00 6.63
N SER A 61 2.93 -7.01 7.93
CA SER A 61 2.67 -5.86 8.81
C SER A 61 3.43 -4.60 8.40
N ARG A 62 4.59 -4.72 7.74
CA ARG A 62 5.33 -3.58 7.19
C ARG A 62 4.65 -3.02 5.95
N ILE A 63 4.08 -3.88 5.11
CA ILE A 63 3.31 -3.47 3.92
C ILE A 63 2.02 -2.80 4.36
N ASP A 64 1.26 -3.41 5.28
CA ASP A 64 0.00 -2.85 5.79
C ASP A 64 0.23 -1.47 6.45
N PHE A 65 1.32 -1.31 7.19
CA PHE A 65 1.70 -0.01 7.76
C PHE A 65 2.08 1.01 6.69
N ALA A 66 2.83 0.60 5.66
CA ALA A 66 3.24 1.47 4.57
C ALA A 66 2.05 1.95 3.74
N GLU A 67 1.15 1.04 3.33
CA GLU A 67 -0.11 1.37 2.62
C GLU A 67 -0.92 2.39 3.44
N LYS A 68 -1.14 2.11 4.72
CA LYS A 68 -1.84 3.03 5.63
C LYS A 68 -1.16 4.40 5.73
N ALA A 69 0.16 4.45 5.71
CA ALA A 69 0.91 5.70 5.81
C ALA A 69 0.95 6.52 4.52
N LEU A 70 0.86 5.84 3.38
CA LEU A 70 0.73 6.49 2.08
C LEU A 70 -0.66 7.09 1.90
N ASP A 71 -1.71 6.36 2.29
CA ASP A 71 -3.11 6.74 2.11
C ASP A 71 -3.65 7.70 3.18
N ALA A 72 -2.88 8.00 4.23
CA ALA A 72 -3.33 8.90 5.28
C ALA A 72 -3.38 10.36 4.80
N ASP A 73 -4.59 10.95 4.85
CA ASP A 73 -4.82 12.37 4.54
C ASP A 73 -3.97 13.29 5.43
N ASP A 74 -3.87 12.96 6.72
CA ASP A 74 -3.03 13.66 7.68
C ASP A 74 -1.98 12.72 8.27
N LYS A 75 -0.77 12.80 7.71
CA LYS A 75 0.39 12.01 8.15
C LYS A 75 0.82 12.33 9.59
N THR A 76 0.43 13.48 10.15
CA THR A 76 0.78 13.83 11.54
C THR A 76 0.09 12.92 12.55
N THR A 77 -1.10 12.39 12.23
CA THR A 77 -1.82 11.43 13.08
C THR A 77 -1.04 10.13 13.28
N ILE A 78 -0.29 9.69 12.26
CA ILE A 78 0.55 8.50 12.34
C ILE A 78 1.74 8.74 13.26
N THR A 79 2.41 9.88 13.10
CA THR A 79 3.53 10.27 13.96
C THR A 79 3.08 10.42 15.41
N GLN A 80 1.93 11.07 15.65
CA GLN A 80 1.34 11.19 16.98
C GLN A 80 1.06 9.83 17.60
N LYS A 81 0.46 8.90 16.85
CA LYS A 81 0.20 7.54 17.34
C LYS A 81 1.48 6.82 17.76
N VAL A 82 2.58 6.98 17.01
CA VAL A 82 3.88 6.38 17.38
C VAL A 82 4.42 7.02 18.65
N ASN A 83 4.34 8.35 18.78
CA ASN A 83 4.76 9.07 19.97
C ASN A 83 3.96 8.61 21.21
N ASP A 84 2.64 8.44 21.07
CA ASP A 84 1.77 7.94 22.14
C ASP A 84 2.15 6.50 22.53
N GLN A 85 2.44 5.64 21.55
CA GLN A 85 2.90 4.27 21.81
C GLN A 85 4.24 4.25 22.56
N LEU A 86 5.20 5.08 22.18
CA LEU A 86 6.49 5.19 22.86
C LEU A 86 6.31 5.69 24.29
N LYS A 87 5.43 6.68 24.51
CA LYS A 87 5.10 7.18 25.85
C LYS A 87 4.45 6.10 26.72
N ILE A 88 3.57 5.27 26.15
CA ILE A 88 3.00 4.11 26.86
C ILE A 88 4.10 3.09 27.18
N MET A 89 5.03 2.81 26.28
CA MET A 89 6.15 1.89 26.54
C MET A 89 7.06 2.38 27.67
N GLU A 90 7.26 3.69 27.78
CA GLU A 90 7.96 4.32 28.91
C GLU A 90 7.16 4.15 30.21
N TRP A 91 5.85 4.40 30.21
CA TRP A 91 4.99 4.16 31.37
C TRP A 91 5.01 2.70 31.84
N LEU A 92 5.11 1.77 30.89
CA LEU A 92 5.24 0.34 31.15
C LEU A 92 6.67 -0.10 31.50
N ASN A 93 7.62 0.83 31.57
CA ASN A 93 9.04 0.60 31.86
C ASN A 93 9.72 -0.40 30.88
N ILE A 94 9.21 -0.46 29.64
CA ILE A 94 9.80 -1.24 28.54
C ILE A 94 11.00 -0.49 27.94
N ILE A 95 10.93 0.84 27.93
CA ILE A 95 12.01 1.72 27.48
C ILE A 95 12.37 2.72 28.58
N GLN A 96 13.62 3.18 28.60
CA GLN A 96 14.21 3.87 29.76
C GLN A 96 13.94 5.38 29.82
N ALA A 97 13.75 6.04 28.67
CA ALA A 97 13.27 7.42 28.59
C ALA A 97 12.84 7.75 27.14
N TYR A 98 11.70 8.42 26.97
CA TYR A 98 11.26 8.92 25.67
C TYR A 98 11.59 10.42 25.54
N ASN A 99 12.59 10.74 24.71
CA ASN A 99 12.84 12.12 24.29
C ASN A 99 11.91 12.46 23.13
N ASN A 100 11.00 13.40 23.38
CA ASN A 100 9.88 13.79 22.52
C ASN A 100 10.27 14.46 21.17
N ASP A 101 11.55 14.41 20.78
CA ASP A 101 12.14 15.10 19.61
C ASP A 101 12.61 14.14 18.51
N LEU A 102 12.14 12.88 18.49
CA LEU A 102 12.56 11.89 17.49
C LEU A 102 12.15 12.23 16.05
N PHE A 103 11.06 12.99 15.87
CA PHE A 103 10.49 13.31 14.56
C PHE A 103 10.41 14.81 14.28
N ALA A 104 11.06 15.67 15.08
CA ALA A 104 11.21 17.07 14.69
C ALA A 104 12.09 17.10 13.44
N ASN A 105 11.43 17.17 12.29
CA ASN A 105 12.08 17.05 11.02
C ASN A 105 12.87 18.34 10.74
N ARG A 106 14.18 18.30 11.03
CA ARG A 106 15.13 19.41 10.85
C ARG A 106 15.57 19.61 9.40
N ALA A 107 15.13 18.75 8.47
CA ALA A 107 15.45 18.92 7.06
C ALA A 107 14.88 20.25 6.53
N PRO A 108 15.60 20.95 5.62
CA PRO A 108 15.07 22.10 4.90
C PRO A 108 13.76 21.76 4.19
N LYS A 109 12.89 22.77 4.00
CA LYS A 109 11.57 22.59 3.36
C LYS A 109 11.68 21.89 2.00
N GLU A 110 12.64 22.29 1.17
CA GLU A 110 12.83 21.73 -0.18
C GLU A 110 13.15 20.24 -0.14
N GLU A 111 14.03 19.80 0.76
CA GLU A 111 14.38 18.37 0.92
C GLU A 111 13.18 17.52 1.33
N LYS A 112 12.28 18.06 2.18
CA LYS A 112 11.03 17.37 2.52
C LYS A 112 10.13 17.18 1.30
N ILE A 113 10.06 18.20 0.44
CA ILE A 113 9.23 18.18 -0.76
C ILE A 113 9.79 17.20 -1.79
N GLU A 114 11.11 17.20 -1.99
CA GLU A 114 11.77 16.19 -2.83
C GLU A 114 11.52 14.78 -2.29
N GLY A 115 11.67 14.56 -0.98
CA GLY A 115 11.42 13.25 -0.37
C GLY A 115 9.96 12.78 -0.53
N GLN A 116 8.99 13.70 -0.45
CA GLN A 116 7.59 13.38 -0.76
C GLN A 116 7.40 12.93 -2.20
N GLY A 117 8.04 13.62 -3.15
CA GLY A 117 8.06 13.23 -4.55
C GLY A 117 8.67 11.85 -4.74
N GLU A 118 9.82 11.58 -4.13
CA GLU A 118 10.54 10.30 -4.24
C GLU A 118 9.67 9.13 -3.79
N ILE A 119 9.00 9.26 -2.65
CA ILE A 119 8.07 8.23 -2.16
C ILE A 119 6.90 8.03 -3.12
N ALA A 120 6.34 9.11 -3.70
CA ALA A 120 5.29 9.00 -4.71
C ALA A 120 5.76 8.30 -5.98
N GLY A 121 7.01 8.55 -6.41
CA GLY A 121 7.67 7.85 -7.50
C GLY A 121 7.86 6.36 -7.21
N LEU A 122 8.36 6.01 -6.01
CA LEU A 122 8.52 4.62 -5.58
C LEU A 122 7.18 3.87 -5.50
N ALA A 123 6.10 4.55 -5.09
CA ALA A 123 4.75 4.02 -5.02
C ALA A 123 4.03 3.97 -6.39
N ALA A 124 4.67 4.46 -7.46
CA ALA A 124 4.08 4.60 -8.79
C ALA A 124 2.75 5.39 -8.79
N ALA A 125 2.64 6.41 -7.93
CA ALA A 125 1.50 7.31 -7.90
C ALA A 125 1.47 8.21 -9.16
N GLU A 126 0.39 8.96 -9.34
CA GLU A 126 0.30 9.94 -10.43
C GLU A 126 1.39 11.02 -10.29
N ARG A 127 2.02 11.41 -11.41
CA ARG A 127 3.08 12.42 -11.44
C ARG A 127 2.51 13.84 -11.40
N VAL A 128 1.76 14.15 -10.34
CA VAL A 128 1.12 15.46 -10.13
C VAL A 128 1.43 15.92 -8.71
N SER A 129 2.04 17.11 -8.61
CA SER A 129 2.28 17.75 -7.31
C SER A 129 1.06 18.57 -6.88
N ASN A 130 0.87 18.75 -5.58
CA ASN A 130 -0.15 19.65 -5.02
C ASN A 130 0.34 21.10 -4.89
N TYR A 131 1.50 21.42 -5.47
CA TYR A 131 2.07 22.76 -5.44
C TYR A 131 1.68 23.56 -6.69
N ALA A 132 1.84 24.88 -6.65
CA ALA A 132 1.61 25.72 -7.81
C ALA A 132 2.52 25.28 -8.97
N ALA A 133 1.94 25.05 -10.15
CA ALA A 133 2.67 24.57 -11.32
C ALA A 133 3.90 25.44 -11.63
N ALA A 134 5.03 24.79 -11.93
CA ALA A 134 6.33 25.40 -12.22
C ALA A 134 6.98 26.21 -11.08
N SER A 135 6.40 26.20 -9.87
CA SER A 135 7.04 26.77 -8.67
C SER A 135 8.30 25.99 -8.29
N ALA A 136 9.12 26.56 -7.40
CA ALA A 136 10.29 25.86 -6.85
C ALA A 136 9.88 24.57 -6.13
N ASP A 137 8.79 24.62 -5.36
CA ASP A 137 8.23 23.49 -4.64
C ASP A 137 7.73 22.39 -5.62
N ASP A 138 7.01 22.77 -6.69
CA ASP A 138 6.55 21.83 -7.73
C ASP A 138 7.74 21.15 -8.43
N LYS A 139 8.76 21.92 -8.81
CA LYS A 139 9.98 21.38 -9.42
C LYS A 139 10.73 20.43 -8.48
N ALA A 140 10.83 20.77 -7.18
CA ALA A 140 11.45 19.91 -6.19
C ALA A 140 10.71 18.58 -6.06
N TRP A 141 9.38 18.63 -5.97
CA TRP A 141 8.55 17.43 -5.89
C TRP A 141 8.72 16.55 -7.13
N LEU A 142 8.67 17.13 -8.34
CA LEU A 142 8.84 16.41 -9.60
C LEU A 142 10.24 15.77 -9.72
N ARG A 143 11.31 16.46 -9.28
CA ARG A 143 12.66 15.89 -9.22
C ARG A 143 12.69 14.66 -8.31
N GLY A 144 12.06 14.75 -7.14
CA GLY A 144 11.88 13.63 -6.24
C GLY A 144 11.19 12.46 -6.92
N TYR A 145 10.05 12.69 -7.56
CA TYR A 145 9.28 11.67 -8.26
C TYR A 145 10.12 10.92 -9.30
N ASP A 146 10.82 11.66 -10.16
CA ASP A 146 11.66 11.08 -11.21
C ASP A 146 12.81 10.26 -10.62
N ARG A 147 13.37 10.70 -9.48
CA ARG A 147 14.38 9.95 -8.72
C ARG A 147 13.82 8.63 -8.17
N GLY A 148 12.61 8.64 -7.60
CA GLY A 148 11.94 7.43 -7.11
C GLY A 148 11.70 6.40 -8.23
N GLN A 149 11.23 6.87 -9.39
CA GLN A 149 11.07 6.03 -10.58
C GLN A 149 12.41 5.46 -11.07
N ALA A 150 13.48 6.26 -11.06
CA ALA A 150 14.81 5.80 -11.40
C ALA A 150 15.31 4.72 -10.41
N ILE A 151 15.07 4.86 -9.11
CA ILE A 151 15.42 3.85 -8.10
C ILE A 151 14.72 2.52 -8.42
N MET A 152 13.42 2.55 -8.73
CA MET A 152 12.66 1.35 -9.10
C MET A 152 13.25 0.71 -10.36
N ARG A 153 13.42 1.48 -11.44
CA ARG A 153 13.97 1.00 -12.70
C ARG A 153 15.36 0.38 -12.53
N ASP A 154 16.25 1.07 -11.82
CA ASP A 154 17.68 0.74 -11.80
C ASP A 154 18.02 -0.38 -10.81
N ASN A 155 17.17 -0.62 -9.80
CA ASN A 155 17.42 -1.59 -8.73
C ASN A 155 16.50 -2.80 -8.72
N LEU A 156 15.25 -2.68 -9.19
CA LEU A 156 14.28 -3.78 -9.13
C LEU A 156 14.76 -4.97 -9.95
N GLU A 157 15.22 -4.74 -11.19
CA GLU A 157 15.73 -5.82 -12.05
C GLU A 157 16.93 -6.53 -11.41
N LYS A 158 17.88 -5.76 -10.86
CA LYS A 158 19.05 -6.32 -10.16
C LYS A 158 18.64 -7.16 -8.95
N ALA A 159 17.65 -6.70 -8.17
CA ALA A 159 17.13 -7.45 -7.03
C ALA A 159 16.48 -8.77 -7.47
N MET A 160 15.66 -8.73 -8.53
CA MET A 160 15.00 -9.90 -9.11
C MET A 160 16.01 -10.90 -9.68
N MET A 161 17.06 -10.44 -10.37
CA MET A 161 18.14 -11.30 -10.86
C MET A 161 18.90 -11.97 -9.72
N LYS A 162 19.25 -11.24 -8.66
CA LYS A 162 19.90 -11.81 -7.47
C LYS A 162 19.04 -12.86 -6.78
N LYS A 163 17.72 -12.64 -6.70
CA LYS A 163 16.76 -13.62 -6.17
C LYS A 163 16.77 -14.90 -6.99
N ARG A 164 16.63 -14.80 -8.31
CA ARG A 164 16.67 -15.96 -9.23
C ARG A 164 17.98 -16.74 -9.09
N ALA A 165 19.12 -16.06 -9.04
CA ALA A 165 20.43 -16.68 -8.91
C ALA A 165 20.67 -17.36 -7.54
N LYS A 166 20.04 -16.88 -6.45
CA LYS A 166 20.07 -17.57 -5.15
C LYS A 166 19.22 -18.83 -5.20
N SER A 167 18.02 -18.74 -5.77
CA SER A 167 17.11 -19.90 -5.91
C SER A 167 17.69 -21.01 -6.78
N SER A 168 18.57 -20.72 -7.74
CA SER A 168 19.21 -21.74 -8.59
C SER A 168 20.43 -22.41 -7.95
N LYS A 169 20.94 -21.90 -6.82
CA LYS A 169 22.10 -22.48 -6.10
C LYS A 169 21.70 -23.40 -4.95
N GLU A 170 20.44 -23.38 -4.55
CA GLU A 170 19.84 -24.31 -3.61
C GLU A 170 19.20 -25.46 -4.40
N GLU A 171 20.02 -26.36 -4.96
CA GLU A 171 19.50 -27.65 -5.43
C GLU A 171 19.03 -28.47 -4.21
N PRO A 172 17.84 -29.10 -4.26
CA PRO A 172 17.40 -29.99 -3.20
C PRO A 172 18.42 -31.13 -3.03
N PRO A 173 18.67 -31.63 -1.81
CA PRO A 173 19.56 -32.77 -1.62
C PRO A 173 19.11 -33.91 -2.53
N ALA A 174 20.05 -34.48 -3.28
CA ALA A 174 19.80 -35.58 -4.18
C ALA A 174 18.98 -36.65 -3.46
N SER A 175 17.76 -36.92 -3.94
CA SER A 175 16.93 -38.00 -3.45
C SER A 175 17.64 -39.33 -3.73
N GLY A 176 18.34 -39.91 -2.75
CA GLY A 176 19.00 -41.18 -3.01
C GLY A 176 19.80 -41.82 -1.89
N SER A 177 20.29 -41.10 -0.88
CA SER A 177 21.08 -41.71 0.19
C SER A 177 20.37 -41.54 1.52
N ASN A 178 19.61 -42.57 1.91
CA ASN A 178 19.18 -42.75 3.29
C ASN A 178 20.45 -42.98 4.14
N PRO A 179 20.89 -42.03 4.98
CA PRO A 179 22.19 -42.11 5.67
C PRO A 179 22.15 -43.03 6.90
N PHE A 180 20.98 -43.58 7.22
CA PHE A 180 20.79 -44.51 8.32
C PHE A 180 20.40 -45.88 7.76
N PRO A 181 21.34 -46.81 7.57
CA PRO A 181 20.97 -48.20 7.38
C PRO A 181 20.16 -48.66 8.59
N LYS A 182 19.01 -49.28 8.33
CA LYS A 182 18.21 -49.95 9.36
C LYS A 182 19.14 -50.88 10.14
N ALA A 183 19.33 -50.60 11.43
CA ALA A 183 19.95 -51.56 12.33
C ALA A 183 19.12 -52.85 12.28
N ALA A 184 19.76 -53.94 11.88
CA ALA A 184 19.21 -55.27 11.94
C ALA A 184 19.35 -55.82 13.36
N GLU A 185 18.28 -56.50 13.79
CA GLU A 185 18.08 -57.29 15.02
C GLU A 185 17.92 -56.54 16.36
#